data_AF-A0A430BEF6-F1
#
_entry.id   AF-A0A430BEF6-F1
#
_cell.length_a   1.000
_cell.length_b   1.000
_cell.length_c   1.000
_cell.angle_alpha   90.00
_cell.angle_beta   90.00
_cell.angle_gamma   90.00
#
_symmetry.space_group_name_H-M   'P 1'
#
loop_
_entity.id
_entity.type
_entity.pdbx_description
1 polymer ?
#
loop_
_entity_poly.entity_id
_entity_poly.type
_entity_poly.pdbx_seq_one_letter_code
_entity_poly.pdbx_strand_id
1 'polypeptide(L)'
;MSKAQDRKRRYRAFYEEGAARHAAWAAAGFPHPPPQSPPFPADLAGLACGATTRRGHPCKRTDLHLNGRCKFHGGCSTGPRTPEGKARSLANLRLRWSAKA
;
A
#
# COMPACT_ATOMS: atom_id res chain seq x y z
N MET A 1 15.26 -2.53 7.52
CA MET A 1 13.80 -2.54 7.20
C MET A 1 13.15 -3.66 8.00
N SER A 2 12.01 -3.45 8.65
CA SER A 2 11.38 -4.51 9.46
C SER A 2 10.73 -5.58 8.56
N LYS A 3 10.59 -6.82 9.07
CA LYS A 3 9.92 -7.92 8.36
C LYS A 3 8.51 -7.54 7.87
N ALA A 4 7.78 -6.73 8.65
CA ALA A 4 6.46 -6.25 8.27
C ALA A 4 6.50 -5.20 7.14
N GLN A 5 7.53 -4.34 7.10
CA GLN A 5 7.72 -3.38 6.00
C GLN A 5 8.14 -4.09 4.71
N ASP A 6 8.99 -5.11 4.81
CA ASP A 6 9.40 -5.92 3.67
C ASP A 6 8.21 -6.66 3.03
N ARG A 7 7.38 -7.34 3.83
CA ARG A 7 6.15 -8.00 3.35
C ARG A 7 5.23 -7.02 2.60
N LYS A 8 5.10 -5.78 3.07
CA LYS A 8 4.29 -4.75 2.39
C LYS A 8 4.90 -4.27 1.08
N ARG A 9 6.23 -4.12 1.02
CA ARG A 9 6.94 -3.82 -0.22
C ARG A 9 6.72 -4.92 -1.26
N ARG A 10 6.84 -6.19 -0.86
CA ARG A 10 6.61 -7.35 -1.73
C ARG A 10 5.16 -7.48 -2.17
N TYR A 11 4.20 -7.22 -1.28
CA TYR A 11 2.78 -7.12 -1.61
C TYR A 11 2.53 -6.09 -2.71
N ARG A 12 3.10 -4.89 -2.57
CA ARG A 12 2.99 -3.83 -3.58
C ARG A 12 3.60 -4.26 -4.91
N ALA A 13 4.81 -4.82 -4.90
CA ALA A 13 5.49 -5.28 -6.10
C ALA A 13 4.68 -6.32 -6.88
N PHE A 14 4.07 -7.30 -6.19
CA PHE A 14 3.24 -8.33 -6.83
C PHE A 14 2.07 -7.72 -7.63
N TYR A 15 1.35 -6.75 -7.05
CA TYR A 15 0.25 -6.08 -7.74
C TYR A 15 0.73 -5.12 -8.83
N GLU A 16 1.87 -4.45 -8.66
CA GLU A 16 2.47 -3.60 -9.69
C GLU A 16 2.93 -4.43 -10.90
N GLU A 17 3.53 -5.61 -10.68
CA GLU A 17 3.86 -6.57 -11.75
C GLU A 17 2.61 -7.10 -12.46
N GLY A 18 1.54 -7.39 -11.71
CA GLY A 18 0.23 -7.73 -12.28
C GLY A 18 -0.34 -6.63 -13.17
N ALA A 19 -0.30 -5.38 -12.69
CA ALA A 19 -0.74 -4.22 -13.45
C ALA A 19 0.13 -4.01 -14.71
N ALA A 20 1.45 -4.17 -14.61
CA ALA A 20 2.37 -4.09 -15.75
C ALA A 20 2.09 -5.18 -16.79
N ARG A 21 1.84 -6.43 -16.35
CA ARG A 21 1.43 -7.53 -17.22
C ARG A 21 0.15 -7.23 -17.98
N HIS A 22 -0.86 -6.70 -17.28
CA HIS A 22 -2.12 -6.31 -17.91
C HIS A 22 -1.94 -5.13 -18.87
N ALA A 23 -1.12 -4.14 -18.53
CA ALA A 23 -0.80 -3.01 -19.39
C ALA A 23 -0.10 -3.47 -20.68
N ALA A 24 0.84 -4.42 -20.59
CA ALA A 24 1.50 -5.00 -21.75
C ALA A 24 0.52 -5.77 -22.65
N TRP A 25 -0.39 -6.55 -22.07
CA TRP A 25 -1.44 -7.26 -22.81
C TRP A 25 -2.40 -6.30 -23.53
N ALA A 26 -2.79 -5.21 -22.85
CA ALA A 26 -3.60 -4.16 -23.45
C ALA A 26 -2.86 -3.45 -24.61
N ALA A 27 -1.58 -3.14 -24.44
CA ALA A 27 -0.74 -2.53 -25.47
C ALA A 27 -0.56 -3.45 -26.69
N ALA A 28 -0.57 -4.77 -26.49
CA ALA A 28 -0.54 -5.77 -27.57
C ALA A 28 -1.91 -5.97 -28.27
N GLY A 29 -2.96 -5.25 -27.85
CA GLY A 29 -4.30 -5.38 -28.44
C GLY A 29 -5.10 -6.56 -27.91
N PHE A 30 -4.87 -6.98 -26.66
CA PHE A 30 -5.57 -8.09 -26.00
C PHE A 30 -5.51 -9.44 -26.76
N PRO A 31 -4.33 -9.91 -27.21
CA PRO A 31 -4.22 -11.18 -27.91
C PRO A 31 -4.67 -12.36 -27.05
N HIS A 32 -5.22 -13.40 -27.70
CA HIS A 32 -5.53 -14.68 -27.06
C HIS A 32 -4.37 -15.68 -27.28
N PRO A 33 -3.95 -16.44 -26.25
CA PRO A 33 -4.46 -16.44 -24.88
C PRO A 33 -3.97 -15.25 -24.03
N PRO A 34 -4.72 -14.83 -23.00
CA PRO A 34 -4.26 -13.81 -22.07
C PRO A 34 -2.99 -14.28 -21.32
N PRO A 35 -2.18 -13.35 -20.81
CA PRO A 35 -0.95 -13.71 -20.12
C PRO A 35 -1.25 -14.44 -18.81
N GLN A 36 -0.45 -15.48 -18.52
CA GLN A 36 -0.57 -16.23 -17.28
C GLN A 36 -0.20 -15.35 -16.07
N SER A 37 -0.99 -15.46 -15.00
CA SER A 37 -0.71 -14.78 -13.73
C SER A 37 -0.01 -15.75 -12.77
N PRO A 38 1.09 -15.34 -12.12
CA PRO A 38 1.75 -16.17 -11.13
C PRO A 38 0.83 -16.37 -9.90
N PRO A 39 1.00 -17.47 -9.16
CA PRO A 39 0.26 -17.68 -7.92
C PRO A 39 0.59 -16.58 -6.90
N PHE A 40 -0.37 -16.28 -6.03
CA PHE A 40 -0.15 -15.32 -4.96
C PHE A 40 0.89 -15.83 -3.96
N PRO A 41 1.89 -15.02 -3.53
CA PRO A 41 2.93 -15.49 -2.62
C PRO A 41 2.36 -15.91 -1.25
N ALA A 42 2.63 -17.14 -0.84
CA ALA A 42 2.08 -17.73 0.39
C ALA A 42 2.46 -16.94 1.65
N ASP A 43 3.65 -16.35 1.71
CA ASP A 43 4.10 -15.58 2.86
C ASP A 43 3.42 -14.21 3.01
N LEU A 44 2.71 -13.76 1.96
CA LEU A 44 1.89 -12.56 1.97
C LEU A 44 0.43 -12.84 2.33
N ALA A 45 0.04 -14.12 2.43
CA ALA A 45 -1.29 -14.50 2.91
C ALA A 45 -1.50 -13.95 4.33
N GLY A 46 -2.70 -13.43 4.59
CA GLY A 46 -3.05 -12.84 5.89
C GLY A 46 -2.23 -11.61 6.28
N LEU A 47 -1.58 -10.91 5.33
CA LEU A 47 -0.90 -9.66 5.62
C LEU A 47 -1.89 -8.65 6.25
N ALA A 48 -1.55 -8.15 7.43
CA ALA A 48 -2.40 -7.22 8.18
C ALA A 48 -1.97 -5.76 7.97
N CYS A 49 -2.95 -4.86 8.10
CA CYS A 49 -2.74 -3.42 7.96
C CYS A 49 -1.67 -2.93 8.93
N GLY A 50 -1.71 -3.31 10.20
CA GLY A 50 -0.69 -3.02 11.20
C GLY A 50 -0.46 -1.52 11.46
N ALA A 51 -1.41 -0.65 11.13
CA ALA A 51 -1.40 0.74 11.59
C ALA A 51 -1.89 0.79 13.05
N THR A 52 -1.35 1.70 13.86
CA THR A 52 -1.82 1.86 15.25
C THR A 52 -3.24 2.40 15.25
N THR A 53 -4.16 1.65 15.84
CA THR A 53 -5.56 2.07 16.00
C THR A 53 -5.67 3.17 17.05
N ARG A 54 -6.84 3.82 17.12
CA ARG A 54 -7.14 4.79 18.19
C ARG A 54 -7.00 4.20 19.61
N ARG A 55 -7.17 2.88 19.75
CA ARG A 55 -7.03 2.15 21.02
C ARG A 55 -5.58 1.71 21.31
N GLY A 56 -4.60 2.16 20.52
CA GLY A 56 -3.17 1.92 20.76
C GLY A 56 -2.62 0.57 20.25
N HIS A 57 -3.47 -0.37 19.84
CA HIS A 57 -3.00 -1.66 19.30
C HIS A 57 -2.94 -1.67 17.76
N PRO A 58 -2.14 -2.56 17.14
CA PRO A 58 -2.05 -2.68 15.68
C PRO A 58 -3.36 -3.14 15.02
N CYS A 59 -3.69 -2.55 13.88
CA CYS A 59 -4.86 -2.90 13.08
C CYS A 59 -4.70 -4.31 12.46
N LYS A 60 -5.69 -5.18 12.71
CA LYS A 60 -5.70 -6.58 12.25
C LYS A 60 -6.39 -6.82 10.91
N ARG A 61 -6.95 -5.78 10.28
CA ARG A 61 -7.63 -5.88 8.97
C ARG A 61 -6.68 -6.37 7.87
N THR A 62 -7.16 -7.25 7.01
CA THR A 62 -6.43 -7.88 5.90
C THR A 62 -6.94 -7.45 4.52
N ASP A 63 -8.01 -6.65 4.46
CA ASP A 63 -8.47 -5.93 3.26
C ASP A 63 -7.52 -4.75 2.98
N LEU A 64 -6.41 -5.05 2.33
CA LEU A 64 -5.34 -4.09 2.07
C LEU A 64 -5.41 -3.52 0.66
N HIS A 65 -5.20 -2.22 0.55
CA HIS A 65 -4.92 -1.56 -0.73
C HIS A 65 -3.42 -1.67 -1.07
N LEU A 66 -3.04 -1.20 -2.26
CA LEU A 66 -1.68 -1.33 -2.82
C LEU A 66 -0.56 -0.86 -1.87
N ASN A 67 -0.83 0.14 -1.02
CA ASN A 67 0.12 0.65 -0.04
C ASN A 67 0.25 -0.23 1.23
N GLY A 68 -0.44 -1.37 1.30
CA GLY A 68 -0.43 -2.29 2.43
C GLY A 68 -1.23 -1.80 3.65
N ARG A 69 -2.17 -0.86 3.47
CA ARG A 69 -3.09 -0.36 4.52
C ARG A 69 -4.55 -0.56 4.11
N CYS A 70 -5.42 -0.69 5.11
CA CYS A 70 -6.87 -0.78 4.88
C CYS A 70 -7.51 0.59 4.65
N LYS A 71 -8.76 0.62 4.17
CA LYS A 71 -9.50 1.87 3.88
C LYS A 71 -9.54 2.86 5.04
N PHE A 72 -9.60 2.39 6.29
CA PHE A 72 -9.66 3.23 7.49
C PHE A 72 -8.33 3.84 7.90
N HIS A 73 -7.21 3.32 7.39
CA HIS A 73 -5.87 3.77 7.74
C HIS A 73 -5.11 4.25 6.49
N GLY A 74 -5.81 4.89 5.57
CA GLY A 74 -5.23 5.53 4.39
C GLY A 74 -4.97 4.59 3.22
N GLY A 75 -5.56 3.39 3.20
CA GLY A 75 -5.43 2.45 2.07
C GLY A 75 -5.85 3.06 0.72
N CYS A 76 -6.96 3.79 0.71
CA CYS A 76 -7.43 4.51 -0.49
C CYS A 76 -6.69 5.84 -0.73
N SER A 77 -5.85 6.29 0.21
CA SER A 77 -5.16 7.56 0.08
C SER A 77 -3.98 7.43 -0.86
N THR A 78 -3.86 8.41 -1.75
CA THR A 78 -2.73 8.54 -2.67
C THR A 78 -1.60 9.38 -2.09
N GLY A 79 -1.79 9.92 -0.88
CA GLY A 79 -0.94 10.94 -0.29
C GLY A 79 -0.96 12.28 -1.06
N PRO A 80 -0.26 13.31 -0.53
CA PRO A 80 -0.08 14.57 -1.24
C PRO A 80 0.84 14.38 -2.45
N ARG A 81 0.37 14.78 -3.63
CA ARG A 81 1.13 14.67 -4.89
C ARG A 81 1.93 15.92 -5.24
N THR A 82 1.53 17.09 -4.73
CA THR A 82 2.22 18.36 -5.01
C THR A 82 3.23 18.72 -3.91
N PRO A 83 4.24 19.55 -4.21
CA PRO A 83 5.18 20.08 -3.21
C PRO A 83 4.47 20.79 -2.04
N GLU A 84 3.47 21.62 -2.32
CA GLU A 84 2.71 22.38 -1.32
C GLU A 84 1.90 21.43 -0.42
N GLY A 85 1.27 20.42 -1.01
CA GLY A 85 0.55 19.39 -0.28
C GLY A 85 1.47 18.60 0.65
N LYS A 86 2.68 18.28 0.20
CA LYS A 86 3.71 17.61 1.02
C LYS A 86 4.16 18.51 2.16
N ALA A 87 4.44 19.79 1.89
CA ALA A 87 4.83 20.78 2.89
C ALA A 87 3.77 20.94 3.99
N ARG A 88 2.48 21.06 3.60
CA ARG A 88 1.35 21.14 4.54
C ARG A 88 1.24 19.88 5.41
N SER A 89 1.37 18.69 4.81
CA SER A 89 1.35 17.44 5.56
C SER A 89 2.50 17.35 6.57
N LEU A 90 3.70 17.82 6.20
CA LEU A 90 4.86 17.85 7.09
C LEU A 90 4.67 18.83 8.24
N ALA A 91 4.11 20.02 7.97
CA ALA A 91 3.81 21.01 9.00
C ALA A 91 2.87 20.44 10.08
N ASN A 92 1.83 19.72 9.68
CA ASN A 92 0.90 19.06 10.62
C ASN A 92 1.58 18.03 11.54
N LEU A 93 2.62 17.34 11.06
CA LEU A 93 3.39 16.42 11.89
C LEU A 93 4.18 17.18 12.96
N ARG A 94 4.75 18.34 12.65
CA ARG A 94 5.53 19.12 13.62
C ARG A 94 4.65 19.65 14.75
N LEU A 95 3.51 20.25 14.41
CA LEU A 95 2.57 20.84 15.38
C LEU A 95 2.09 19.83 16.44
N ARG A 96 1.84 18.58 16.03
CA ARG A 96 1.28 17.54 16.90
C ARG A 96 2.29 16.95 17.89
N TRP A 97 3.59 17.06 17.60
CA TRP A 97 4.65 16.52 18.46
C TRP A 97 5.28 17.60 19.36
N SER A 98 5.28 18.86 18.92
CA SER A 98 5.65 20.00 19.78
C SER A 98 4.63 20.27 20.90
N ALA A 99 3.36 19.93 20.71
CA ALA A 99 2.31 20.07 21.74
C ALA A 99 2.25 18.89 22.75
N LYS A 100 3.17 17.92 22.63
CA LYS A 100 3.30 16.78 23.55
C LYS A 100 4.62 16.78 24.33
N ALA A 101 5.45 17.80 24.13
CA ALA A 101 6.68 18.04 24.88
C ALA A 101 6.38 18.97 26.06
#